data_AF-A0A7W9U2W1-F1
#
_entry.id   AF-A0A7W9U2W1-F1
#
_cell.length_a   1.000
_cell.length_b   1.000
_cell.length_c   1.000
_cell.angle_alpha   90.00
_cell.angle_beta   90.00
_cell.angle_gamma   90.00
#
_symmetry.space_group_name_H-M   'P 1'
#
loop_
_entity.id
_entity.type
_entity.pdbx_description
1 polymer ?
#
loop_
_entity_poly.entity_id
_entity_poly.type
_entity_poly.pdbx_seq_one_letter_code
_entity_poly.pdbx_strand_id
1 'polypeptide(L)' 'MEYDVVIVGGGPAGLSAAIRLKQLAAEKGADLGVCVLEKGSEIGAHILSGAVM' A
#
# COMPACT_ATOMS: atom_id res chain seq x y z
N MET A 1 11.88 -10.45 8.68
CA MET A 1 10.50 -10.49 8.16
C MET A 1 10.62 -10.58 6.66
N GLU A 2 9.99 -11.57 6.03
CA GLU A 2 9.99 -11.76 4.58
C GLU A 2 8.65 -11.30 4.01
N TYR A 3 8.70 -10.60 2.87
CA TYR A 3 7.53 -10.12 2.13
C TYR A 3 7.79 -10.33 0.65
N ASP A 4 6.75 -10.71 -0.11
CA ASP A 4 6.84 -10.83 -1.57
C ASP A 4 6.95 -9.45 -2.22
N VAL A 5 6.27 -8.45 -1.63
CA VAL A 5 6.28 -7.07 -2.10
C VAL A 5 6.43 -6.10 -0.93
N VAL A 6 7.39 -5.18 -1.04
CA VAL A 6 7.54 -4.04 -0.13
C VAL A 6 7.29 -2.76 -0.91
N ILE A 7 6.34 -1.95 -0.44
CA ILE A 7 5.98 -0.65 -1.01
C ILE A 7 6.49 0.43 -0.07
N VAL A 8 7.28 1.36 -0.60
CA VAL A 8 7.82 2.51 0.15
C VAL A 8 6.97 3.75 -0.15
N GLY A 9 6.27 4.25 0.86
CA GLY A 9 5.33 5.37 0.81
C GLY A 9 3.88 4.91 0.95
N GLY A 10 3.21 5.36 2.02
CA GLY A 10 1.81 5.13 2.32
C GLY A 10 0.85 6.18 1.75
N GLY A 11 1.22 6.80 0.62
CA GLY A 11 0.36 7.75 -0.11
C GLY A 11 -0.66 7.05 -1.03
N PRO A 12 -1.46 7.81 -1.81
CA PRO A 12 -2.49 7.24 -2.67
C PRO A 12 -1.98 6.16 -3.61
N ALA A 13 -0.86 6.40 -4.30
CA ALA A 13 -0.28 5.42 -5.23
C ALA A 13 0.16 4.13 -4.53
N GLY A 14 0.85 4.23 -3.39
CA GLY A 14 1.35 3.07 -2.64
C GLY A 14 0.21 2.23 -2.06
N LEU A 15 -0.79 2.89 -1.48
CA LEU A 15 -1.99 2.22 -0.96
C LEU A 15 -2.82 1.60 -2.09
N SER A 16 -3.04 2.30 -3.21
CA SER A 16 -3.74 1.73 -4.37
C SER A 16 -3.03 0.50 -4.92
N ALA A 17 -1.70 0.51 -5.01
CA ALA A 17 -0.91 -0.64 -5.44
C ALA A 17 -1.07 -1.81 -4.46
N ALA A 18 -0.93 -1.57 -3.15
CA ALA A 18 -1.08 -2.59 -2.11
C ALA A 18 -2.47 -3.24 -2.15
N ILE A 19 -3.52 -2.42 -2.24
CA ILE A 19 -4.91 -2.87 -2.32
C ILE A 19 -5.11 -3.72 -3.57
N ARG A 20 -4.67 -3.24 -4.74
CA ARG A 20 -4.89 -3.97 -6.00
C ARG A 20 -4.12 -5.30 -6.03
N LEU A 21 -2.90 -5.34 -5.49
CA LEU A 21 -2.13 -6.57 -5.37
C LEU A 21 -2.83 -7.61 -4.49
N LYS A 22 -3.37 -7.20 -3.34
CA LYS A 22 -4.14 -8.10 -2.47
C LYS A 22 -5.44 -8.57 -3.11
N GLN A 23 -6.15 -7.72 -3.85
CA GLN A 23 -7.33 -8.12 -4.62
C GLN A 23 -6.98 -9.17 -5.68
N LEU A 24 -5.92 -8.94 -6.48
CA LEU A 24 -5.46 -9.89 -7.49
C LEU A 24 -5.00 -11.23 -6.88
N ALA A 25 -4.37 -11.19 -5.71
CA ALA A 25 -3.98 -12.40 -4.98
C ALA A 25 -5.21 -13.20 -4.55
N ALA A 26 -6.22 -12.53 -3.98
CA ALA A 26 -7.49 -13.15 -3.60
C ALA A 26 -8.25 -13.74 -4.81
N GLU A 27 -8.32 -13.01 -5.92
CA GLU A 27 -8.92 -13.50 -7.18
C GLU A 27 -8.24 -14.79 -7.70
N LYS A 28 -6.93 -14.94 -7.45
CA LYS A 28 -6.13 -16.09 -7.90
C LYS A 28 -5.99 -17.18 -6.84
N GLY A 29 -6.56 -17.01 -5.65
CA GLY A 29 -6.36 -17.93 -4.52
C GLY A 29 -4.90 -18.03 -4.08
N ALA A 30 -4.11 -16.98 -4.30
CA ALA A 30 -2.71 -16.93 -3.90
C ALA A 30 -2.56 -16.18 -2.56
N ASP A 31 -1.66 -16.65 -1.71
CA ASP A 31 -1.18 -15.85 -0.59
C ASP A 31 -0.05 -14.94 -1.08
N LEU A 32 -0.12 -13.66 -0.72
CA LEU A 32 0.83 -12.63 -1.16
C LEU A 32 1.11 -11.67 0.00
N GLY A 33 2.29 -11.76 0.60
CA GLY A 33 2.74 -10.86 1.65
C GLY A 33 3.09 -9.48 1.09
N VAL A 34 2.31 -8.46 1.46
CA VAL A 34 2.55 -7.06 1.06
C VAL A 34 2.83 -6.22 2.29
N CYS A 35 3.99 -5.56 2.33
CA CYS A 35 4.35 -4.58 3.35
C CYS A 35 4.27 -3.16 2.76
N VAL A 36 3.65 -2.23 3.49
CA VAL A 36 3.68 -0.80 3.15
C VAL A 36 4.44 -0.08 4.26
N LEU A 37 5.52 0.61 3.89
CA LEU A 37 6.34 1.40 4.79
C LEU A 37 6.03 2.88 4.59
N GLU A 38 5.61 3.56 5.65
CA GLU A 38 5.36 5.01 5.66
C GLU A 38 6.24 5.67 6.73
N LYS A 39 6.76 6.86 6.41
CA LYS A 39 7.57 7.67 7.33
C LYS A 39 6.73 8.30 8.44
N GLY A 40 5.47 8.62 8.14
CA GLY A 40 4.51 9.17 9.09
C GLY A 40 4.36 8.29 10.33
N SER A 41 4.09 8.92 11.47
CA SER A 41 3.68 8.19 12.69
C SER A 41 2.39 7.38 12.47
N GLU A 42 1.62 7.77 11.47
CA GLU A 42 0.42 7.12 10.99
C GLU A 42 0.29 7.34 9.47
N ILE A 43 -0.51 6.49 8.82
CA ILE A 43 -0.83 6.65 7.40
C ILE A 43 -1.53 7.99 7.20
N GLY A 44 -1.03 8.79 6.26
CA GLY A 44 -1.61 10.09 5.95
C GLY A 44 -0.97 11.28 6.67
N ALA A 45 -0.15 11.07 7.71
CA ALA A 45 0.47 12.17 8.47
C ALA A 45 1.33 13.13 7.63
N HIS A 46 1.83 12.68 6.48
CA HIS A 46 2.60 13.50 5.53
C HIS A 46 1.88 13.76 4.21
N ILE A 47 0.60 13.38 4.08
CA ILE A 47 -0.17 13.69 2.87
C ILE A 47 -0.60 15.16 2.95
N LEU A 48 -0.14 15.95 1.98
CA LEU A 48 -0.63 17.31 1.73
C LEU A 48 -1.21 17.35 0.32
N SER A 49 -2.45 17.81 0.20
CA SER A 49 -3.15 17.85 -1.09
C SER A 49 -4.19 18.96 -1.12
N GLY A 50 -4.43 19.53 -2.30
CA GLY A 50 -5.62 20.35 -2.56
C GLY A 50 -6.89 19.53 -2.80
N ALA A 51 -6.77 18.19 -2.87
CA ALA A 51 -7.84 17.20 -2.91
C ALA A 51 -9.01 17.50 -3.87
N VAL A 52 -8.70 17.79 -5.15
CA VAL A 52 -9.70 17.68 -6.23
C VAL A 52 -9.66 16.24 -6.72
N MET A 53 -10.70 15.47 -6.40
CA MET A 53 -10.78 14.01 -6.61
C MET A 53 -11.97 13.63 -7.48
#